data_AF-A0AAD1WFH2-F1
#
_entry.id   AF-A0AAD1WFH2-F1
#
_cell.length_a   1.000
_cell.length_b   1.000
_cell.length_c   1.000
_cell.angle_alpha   90.00
_cell.angle_beta   90.00
_cell.angle_gamma   90.00
#
_symmetry.space_group_name_H-M   'P 1'
#
loop_
_entity.id
_entity.type
_entity.pdbx_description
1 polymer ?
#
loop_
_entity_poly.entity_id
_entity_poly.type
_entity_poly.pdbx_seq_one_letter_code
_entity_poly.pdbx_strand_id
1 'polypeptide(L)'
;MDNILANVPSQLLNNPGLDNLLTRIKEEIEHDYHSSLRKNIVDYILKDPEEKERLFIASTPPSYPIRVIRAPVPWHTSCRDAKSWTEEHLFMVNPIMLSLQDLWHQQFAGLRFVRTKDLLTGNLPLLPAEFEKLVHNHCLEDGNDFGDIYDDMKFFIPQVLIIKLKTEEPKIAFDPILEECWNLIKRCFYKIIQSAEGIPKVEGSLFPGLQVENTNLRSVKQEESLVSEFISQTLEIFNKNFVGPQKYLNVYKKYNDLLNKKAQQDVNTFLREEHSLQAFTKPSRWPIQFDLTAKLNVVGQHLTLENADTPKCLNSKAM
;
A
#
# COMPACT_ATOMS: atom_id res chain seq x y z
N MET A 1 -23.94 47.86 0.43
CA MET A 1 -22.95 47.04 -0.30
C MET A 1 -21.67 47.79 -0.63
N ASP A 2 -21.72 49.05 -1.03
CA ASP A 2 -20.53 49.81 -1.50
C ASP A 2 -19.42 49.96 -0.44
N ASN A 3 -19.78 50.12 0.83
CA ASN A 3 -18.81 50.17 1.93
C ASN A 3 -18.07 48.84 2.12
N ILE A 4 -18.68 47.70 1.79
CA ILE A 4 -18.05 46.38 1.90
C ILE A 4 -17.08 46.19 0.74
N LEU A 5 -17.51 46.55 -0.46
CA LEU A 5 -16.68 46.48 -1.68
C LEU A 5 -15.46 47.40 -1.61
N ALA A 6 -15.56 48.54 -0.90
CA ALA A 6 -14.42 49.44 -0.66
C ALA A 6 -13.29 48.80 0.18
N ASN A 7 -13.58 47.76 0.95
CA ASN A 7 -12.59 47.02 1.75
C ASN A 7 -11.99 45.82 0.99
N VAL A 8 -12.48 45.52 -0.22
CA VAL A 8 -11.97 44.42 -1.03
C VAL A 8 -10.89 44.95 -1.98
N PRO A 9 -9.70 44.31 -2.05
CA PRO A 9 -8.65 44.70 -2.99
C PRO A 9 -9.15 44.75 -4.44
N SER A 10 -8.79 45.82 -5.16
CA SER A 10 -9.23 46.06 -6.54
C SER A 10 -8.77 44.97 -7.53
N GLN A 11 -7.69 44.24 -7.22
CA GLN A 11 -7.19 43.14 -8.04
C GLN A 11 -8.18 41.95 -8.09
N LEU A 12 -8.93 41.72 -7.01
CA LEU A 12 -9.90 40.63 -6.92
C LEU A 12 -11.24 41.01 -7.58
N LEU A 13 -11.59 42.30 -7.53
CA LEU A 13 -12.80 42.83 -8.15
C LEU A 13 -12.73 42.89 -9.68
N ASN A 14 -11.53 42.96 -10.25
CA ASN A 14 -11.32 43.11 -11.69
C ASN A 14 -11.04 41.77 -12.41
N ASN A 15 -11.10 40.63 -11.71
CA ASN A 15 -10.83 39.33 -12.31
C ASN A 15 -12.12 38.66 -12.83
N PRO A 16 -12.29 38.50 -14.15
CA PRO A 16 -13.52 37.96 -14.74
C PRO A 16 -13.78 36.49 -14.39
N GLY A 17 -12.75 35.73 -13.98
CA GLY A 17 -12.93 34.36 -13.52
C GLY A 17 -13.58 34.25 -12.13
N LEU A 18 -13.63 35.35 -11.38
CA LEU A 18 -14.18 35.39 -10.02
C LEU A 18 -15.58 35.99 -9.94
N ASP A 19 -16.16 36.46 -11.06
CA ASP A 19 -17.46 37.16 -11.06
C ASP A 19 -18.61 36.31 -10.50
N ASN A 20 -18.61 35.00 -10.79
CA ASN A 20 -19.62 34.08 -10.26
C ASN A 20 -19.49 33.92 -8.73
N LEU A 21 -18.25 33.74 -8.25
CA LEU A 21 -17.98 33.68 -6.81
C LEU A 21 -18.38 34.98 -6.13
N LEU A 22 -18.06 36.11 -6.75
CA LEU A 22 -18.38 37.43 -6.23
C LEU A 22 -19.89 37.63 -6.14
N THR A 23 -20.64 37.19 -7.15
CA THR A 23 -22.12 37.23 -7.14
C THR A 23 -22.70 36.39 -6.00
N ARG A 24 -22.23 35.15 -5.83
CA ARG A 24 -22.65 34.29 -4.71
C ARG A 24 -22.38 34.93 -3.34
N ILE A 25 -21.19 35.49 -3.15
CA ILE A 25 -20.83 36.15 -1.88
C ILE A 25 -21.75 37.35 -1.61
N LYS A 26 -22.11 38.12 -2.64
CA LYS A 26 -23.07 39.24 -2.49
C LYS A 26 -24.44 38.74 -2.02
N GLU A 27 -24.94 37.66 -2.61
CA GLU A 27 -26.20 37.04 -2.22
C GLU A 27 -26.17 36.52 -0.78
N GLU A 28 -25.07 35.88 -0.38
CA GLU A 28 -24.86 35.41 1.00
C GLU A 28 -24.87 36.58 2.00
N ILE A 29 -24.17 37.68 1.70
CA ILE A 29 -24.15 38.88 2.56
C ILE A 29 -25.55 39.49 2.71
N GLU A 30 -26.30 39.63 1.62
CA GLU A 30 -27.67 40.15 1.65
C GLU A 30 -28.58 39.24 2.49
N HIS A 31 -28.46 37.93 2.30
CA HIS A 31 -29.21 36.95 3.08
C HIS A 31 -28.92 37.06 4.57
N ASP A 32 -27.65 37.11 4.96
CA ASP A 32 -27.21 37.22 6.34
C ASP A 32 -27.66 38.53 6.98
N TYR A 33 -27.63 39.63 6.23
CA TYR A 33 -28.15 40.92 6.68
C TYR A 33 -29.65 40.84 7.00
N HIS A 34 -30.45 40.30 6.08
CA HIS A 34 -31.89 40.16 6.29
C HIS A 34 -32.23 39.19 7.42
N SER A 35 -31.49 38.08 7.52
CA SER A 35 -31.65 37.11 8.61
C SER A 35 -31.34 37.73 9.97
N SER A 36 -30.22 38.45 10.07
CA SER A 36 -29.81 39.19 11.27
C SER A 36 -30.83 40.28 11.65
N LEU A 37 -31.36 41.02 10.68
CA LEU A 37 -32.37 42.05 10.93
C LEU A 37 -33.67 41.44 11.48
N ARG A 38 -34.18 40.37 10.86
CA ARG A 38 -35.37 39.66 11.33
C ARG A 38 -35.16 39.12 12.74
N LYS A 39 -34.00 38.49 12.99
CA LYS A 39 -33.64 38.01 14.31
C LYS A 39 -33.62 39.13 15.35
N ASN A 40 -33.00 40.27 15.06
CA ASN A 40 -32.97 41.41 15.97
C ASN A 40 -34.36 41.96 16.31
N ILE A 41 -35.28 41.98 15.33
CA ILE A 41 -36.68 42.39 15.58
C ILE A 41 -37.37 41.40 16.52
N VAL A 42 -37.21 40.09 16.25
CA VAL A 42 -37.77 39.04 17.11
C VAL A 42 -37.17 39.12 18.51
N ASP A 43 -35.85 39.22 18.63
CA ASP A 43 -35.14 39.35 19.90
C ASP A 43 -35.58 40.61 20.67
N TYR A 44 -35.96 41.70 19.98
CA TYR A 44 -36.52 42.90 20.60
C TYR A 44 -37.94 42.66 21.14
N ILE A 45 -38.83 42.07 20.34
CA ILE A 45 -40.22 41.75 20.76
C ILE A 45 -40.20 40.80 21.95
N LEU A 46 -39.32 39.80 21.93
CA LEU A 46 -39.16 38.82 23.02
C LEU A 46 -38.53 39.41 24.29
N LYS A 47 -38.16 40.70 24.34
CA LYS A 47 -37.85 41.37 25.61
C LYS A 47 -39.10 41.64 26.44
N ASP A 48 -40.26 41.77 25.80
CA ASP A 48 -41.55 41.99 26.47
C ASP A 48 -42.12 40.67 27.01
N PRO A 49 -42.36 40.53 28.33
CA PRO A 49 -42.92 39.32 28.92
C PRO A 49 -44.37 39.05 28.49
N GLU A 50 -45.19 40.07 28.20
CA GLU A 50 -46.58 39.89 27.78
C GLU A 50 -46.65 39.24 26.38
N GLU A 51 -45.79 39.68 25.47
CA GLU A 51 -45.67 39.10 24.12
C GLU A 51 -45.13 37.67 24.14
N LYS A 52 -44.25 37.33 25.10
CA LYS A 52 -43.79 35.95 25.31
C LYS A 52 -44.91 35.02 25.76
N GLU A 53 -45.77 35.48 26.66
CA GLU A 53 -46.94 34.73 27.13
C GLU A 53 -47.96 34.56 26.01
N ARG A 54 -48.26 35.64 25.27
CA ARG A 54 -49.17 35.62 24.10
C ARG A 54 -48.72 34.66 23.00
N LEU A 55 -47.41 34.55 22.78
CA LEU A 55 -46.81 33.67 21.77
C LEU A 55 -46.45 32.27 22.31
N PHE A 56 -46.74 31.97 23.58
CA PHE A 56 -46.46 30.69 24.25
C PHE A 56 -44.98 30.27 24.19
N ILE A 57 -44.05 31.22 24.29
CA ILE A 57 -42.60 30.94 24.25
C ILE A 57 -42.06 30.77 25.68
N ALA A 58 -41.83 29.52 26.08
CA ALA A 58 -41.40 29.18 27.45
C ALA A 58 -39.97 29.64 27.80
N SER A 59 -39.04 29.64 26.83
CA SER A 59 -37.68 30.14 27.02
C SER A 59 -37.02 30.48 25.69
N THR A 60 -36.05 31.41 25.71
CA THR A 60 -35.21 31.75 24.56
C THR A 60 -33.79 31.23 24.79
N PRO A 61 -33.10 30.73 23.74
CA PRO A 61 -31.71 30.29 23.87
C PRO A 61 -30.82 31.39 24.47
N PRO A 62 -29.94 31.07 25.43
CA PRO A 62 -29.04 32.06 26.00
C PRO A 62 -28.06 32.55 24.93
N SER A 63 -27.78 33.86 24.92
CA SER A 63 -26.74 34.41 24.05
C SER A 63 -25.40 33.78 24.39
N TYR A 64 -24.62 33.42 23.37
CA TYR A 64 -23.28 32.89 23.58
C TYR A 64 -22.44 33.95 24.34
N PRO A 65 -21.79 33.59 25.45
CA PRO A 65 -21.06 34.56 26.25
C PRO A 65 -19.89 35.13 25.45
N ILE A 66 -19.91 36.44 25.20
CA ILE A 66 -18.76 37.14 24.62
C ILE A 66 -17.68 37.20 25.70
N ARG A 67 -16.66 36.35 25.56
CA ARG A 67 -15.52 36.32 26.48
C ARG A 67 -14.44 37.27 25.96
N VAL A 68 -14.25 38.39 26.65
CA VAL A 68 -13.13 39.29 26.39
C VAL A 68 -11.88 38.70 27.06
N ILE A 69 -11.03 38.07 26.27
CA ILE A 69 -9.74 37.55 26.74
C ILE A 69 -8.81 38.74 27.02
N ARG A 70 -8.43 38.95 28.28
CA ARG A 70 -7.50 40.00 28.71
C ARG A 70 -6.14 39.37 29.03
N ALA A 71 -5.06 40.09 28.73
CA ALA A 71 -3.71 39.66 29.07
C ALA A 71 -3.49 39.68 30.60
N PRO A 72 -2.57 38.84 31.13
CA PRO A 72 -1.79 37.82 30.43
C PRO A 72 -2.58 36.52 30.22
N VAL A 73 -2.49 35.95 29.01
CA VAL A 73 -3.22 34.72 28.62
C VAL A 73 -2.26 33.53 28.74
N PRO A 74 -2.43 32.64 29.75
CA PRO A 74 -1.45 31.59 30.04
C PRO A 74 -1.20 30.62 28.88
N TRP A 75 -2.21 30.39 28.04
CA TRP A 75 -2.13 29.49 26.89
C TRP A 75 -1.69 30.16 25.58
N HIS A 76 -1.39 31.47 25.58
CA HIS A 76 -1.08 32.20 24.34
C HIS A 76 0.13 31.62 23.61
N THR A 77 1.20 31.31 24.34
CA THR A 77 2.40 30.70 23.76
C THR A 77 2.08 29.32 23.19
N SER A 78 1.44 28.45 23.98
CA SER A 78 1.05 27.10 23.54
C SER A 78 0.14 27.11 22.30
N CYS A 79 -0.87 27.99 22.24
CA CYS A 79 -1.73 28.12 21.05
C CYS A 79 -0.95 28.60 19.83
N ARG A 80 -0.02 29.55 20.01
CA ARG A 80 0.80 30.06 18.91
C ARG A 80 1.75 28.98 18.40
N ASP A 81 2.40 28.25 19.29
CA ASP A 81 3.34 27.20 18.93
C ASP A 81 2.60 26.05 18.21
N ALA A 82 1.43 25.65 18.71
CA ALA A 82 0.57 24.67 18.04
C ALA A 82 0.10 25.15 16.65
N LYS A 83 -0.23 26.44 16.52
CA LYS A 83 -0.61 27.05 15.24
C LYS A 83 0.56 26.99 14.24
N SER A 84 1.75 27.46 14.62
CA SER A 84 2.93 27.41 13.75
C SER A 84 3.27 25.98 13.34
N TRP A 85 3.20 25.03 14.27
CA TRP A 85 3.40 23.61 13.97
C TRP A 85 2.37 23.11 12.94
N THR A 86 1.10 23.45 13.12
CA THR A 86 0.04 23.04 12.19
C THR A 86 0.22 23.69 10.81
N GLU A 87 0.59 24.97 10.73
CA GLU A 87 0.84 25.65 9.46
C GLU A 87 2.00 25.02 8.67
N GLU A 88 3.05 24.58 9.37
CA GLU A 88 4.21 23.94 8.74
C GLU A 88 3.97 22.47 8.35
N HIS A 89 3.13 21.74 9.09
CA HIS A 89 3.04 20.28 8.98
C HIS A 89 1.70 19.76 8.46
N LEU A 90 0.62 20.54 8.49
CA LEU A 90 -0.72 20.02 8.19
C LEU A 90 -0.97 19.82 6.68
N PHE A 91 -0.16 20.41 5.79
CA PHE A 91 -0.15 20.27 4.31
C PHE A 91 -1.53 20.24 3.59
N MET A 92 -2.64 20.59 4.23
CA MET A 92 -3.99 20.44 3.65
C MET A 92 -4.24 21.37 2.46
N VAL A 93 -3.49 22.48 2.36
CA VAL A 93 -3.52 23.41 1.22
C VAL A 93 -2.43 23.13 0.19
N ASN A 94 -1.61 22.08 0.38
CA ASN A 94 -0.57 21.73 -0.58
C ASN A 94 -1.24 21.16 -1.86
N PRO A 95 -1.06 21.80 -3.04
CA PRO A 95 -1.65 21.33 -4.29
C PRO A 95 -1.15 19.92 -4.68
N ILE A 96 -0.01 19.47 -4.15
CA ILE A 96 0.48 18.10 -4.34
C ILE A 96 -0.44 17.10 -3.65
N MET A 97 -0.95 17.40 -2.46
CA MET A 97 -1.87 16.49 -1.75
C MET A 97 -3.18 16.32 -2.52
N LEU A 98 -3.71 17.42 -3.07
CA LEU A 98 -4.89 17.38 -3.94
C LEU A 98 -4.61 16.57 -5.21
N SER A 99 -3.46 16.80 -5.85
CA SER A 99 -3.05 16.06 -7.06
C SER A 99 -2.86 14.57 -6.79
N LEU A 100 -2.28 14.19 -5.64
CA LEU A 100 -2.14 12.80 -5.21
C LEU A 100 -3.51 12.15 -4.97
N GLN A 101 -4.42 12.88 -4.34
CA GLN A 101 -5.79 12.40 -4.11
C GLN A 101 -6.55 12.21 -5.43
N ASP A 102 -6.43 13.15 -6.36
CA ASP A 102 -7.03 13.04 -7.70
C ASP A 102 -6.42 11.88 -8.49
N LEU A 103 -5.09 11.72 -8.47
CA LEU A 103 -4.39 10.60 -9.09
C LEU A 103 -4.86 9.26 -8.52
N TRP A 104 -5.02 9.17 -7.20
CA TRP A 104 -5.59 7.99 -6.55
C TRP A 104 -7.00 7.70 -7.08
N HIS A 105 -7.90 8.69 -7.07
CA HIS A 105 -9.27 8.48 -7.49
C HIS A 105 -9.43 8.17 -8.99
N GLN A 106 -8.60 8.75 -9.84
CA GLN A 106 -8.70 8.60 -11.29
C GLN A 106 -8.02 7.33 -11.80
N GLN A 107 -6.82 7.01 -11.29
CA GLN A 107 -5.97 5.96 -11.85
C GLN A 107 -5.91 4.72 -10.96
N PHE A 108 -5.96 4.89 -9.63
CA PHE A 108 -5.69 3.81 -8.68
C PHE A 108 -6.89 3.42 -7.79
N ALA A 109 -8.09 3.98 -8.00
CA ALA A 109 -9.26 3.70 -7.17
C ALA A 109 -9.70 2.22 -7.19
N GLY A 110 -9.34 1.51 -8.27
CA GLY A 110 -9.53 0.08 -8.44
C GLY A 110 -8.41 -0.78 -7.82
N LEU A 111 -7.26 -0.19 -7.48
CA LEU A 111 -6.14 -0.87 -6.84
C LEU A 111 -6.44 -1.03 -5.35
N ARG A 112 -7.28 -2.02 -5.03
CA ARG A 112 -7.68 -2.35 -3.66
C ARG A 112 -7.09 -3.68 -3.26
N PHE A 113 -6.52 -3.75 -2.05
CA PHE A 113 -6.02 -4.99 -1.47
C PHE A 113 -7.12 -6.05 -1.28
N VAL A 114 -8.37 -5.60 -1.06
CA VAL A 114 -9.53 -6.46 -0.84
C VAL A 114 -10.45 -6.35 -2.05
N ARG A 115 -10.69 -7.48 -2.73
CA ARG A 115 -11.68 -7.59 -3.80
C ARG A 115 -13.07 -7.37 -3.20
N THR A 116 -13.64 -6.20 -3.43
CA THR A 116 -14.92 -5.78 -2.85
C THR A 116 -16.09 -6.64 -3.31
N LYS A 117 -16.02 -7.20 -4.52
CA LYS A 117 -17.04 -8.11 -5.05
C LYS A 117 -17.19 -9.34 -4.15
N ASP A 118 -16.06 -9.96 -3.80
CA ASP A 118 -16.00 -11.17 -2.98
C ASP A 118 -16.47 -10.89 -1.54
N LEU A 119 -16.13 -9.70 -1.02
CA LEU A 119 -16.60 -9.22 0.29
C LEU A 119 -18.12 -9.02 0.32
N LEU A 120 -18.70 -8.46 -0.74
CA LEU A 120 -20.13 -8.15 -0.85
C LEU A 120 -20.97 -9.39 -1.15
N THR A 121 -20.39 -10.47 -1.67
CA THR A 121 -21.05 -11.77 -1.81
C THR A 121 -21.15 -12.55 -0.48
N GLY A 122 -20.41 -12.14 0.55
CA GLY A 122 -20.45 -12.77 1.87
C GLY A 122 -21.61 -12.29 2.75
N ASN A 123 -21.85 -13.02 3.85
CA ASN A 123 -22.78 -12.55 4.89
C ASN A 123 -22.13 -11.43 5.71
N LEU A 124 -22.55 -10.19 5.44
CA LEU A 124 -22.15 -9.03 6.22
C LEU A 124 -23.10 -8.84 7.42
N PRO A 125 -22.62 -8.32 8.57
CA PRO A 125 -21.24 -7.88 8.85
C PRO A 125 -20.31 -9.05 9.24
N LEU A 126 -19.07 -8.99 8.76
CA LEU A 126 -18.02 -9.95 9.13
C LEU A 126 -17.41 -9.63 10.49
N LEU A 127 -17.09 -10.66 11.26
CA LEU A 127 -16.24 -10.51 12.45
C LEU A 127 -14.82 -10.11 12.04
N PRO A 128 -14.05 -9.38 12.89
CA PRO A 128 -12.68 -8.99 12.57
C PRO A 128 -11.78 -10.16 12.14
N ALA A 129 -11.89 -11.32 12.79
CA ALA A 129 -11.11 -12.52 12.44
C ALA A 129 -11.52 -13.12 11.08
N GLU A 130 -12.80 -13.04 10.72
CA GLU A 130 -13.30 -13.52 9.43
C GLU A 130 -12.84 -12.61 8.29
N PHE A 131 -12.86 -11.29 8.54
CA PHE A 131 -12.33 -10.30 7.62
C PHE A 131 -10.82 -10.49 7.42
N GLU A 132 -10.05 -10.65 8.50
CA GLU A 132 -8.60 -10.90 8.42
C GLU A 132 -8.29 -12.16 7.59
N LYS A 133 -9.02 -13.25 7.82
CA LYS A 133 -8.89 -14.49 7.05
C LYS A 133 -9.22 -14.28 5.56
N LEU A 134 -10.25 -13.51 5.25
CA LEU A 134 -10.64 -13.19 3.87
C LEU A 134 -9.57 -12.34 3.16
N VAL A 135 -9.03 -11.33 3.84
CA VAL A 135 -7.91 -10.52 3.33
C VAL A 135 -6.69 -11.41 3.09
N HIS A 136 -6.36 -12.28 4.04
CA HIS A 136 -5.24 -13.21 3.92
C HIS A 136 -5.40 -14.15 2.73
N ASN A 137 -6.61 -14.70 2.51
CA ASN A 137 -6.89 -15.54 1.35
C ASN A 137 -6.76 -14.79 0.03
N HIS A 138 -7.35 -13.59 -0.10
CA HIS A 138 -7.22 -12.77 -1.32
C HIS A 138 -5.77 -12.44 -1.63
N CYS A 139 -4.97 -12.27 -0.58
CA CYS A 139 -3.54 -12.07 -0.69
C CYS A 139 -2.81 -13.32 -1.19
N LEU A 140 -3.22 -14.53 -0.80
CA LEU A 140 -2.51 -15.78 -1.10
C LEU A 140 -2.98 -16.52 -2.37
N GLU A 141 -4.20 -16.27 -2.85
CA GLU A 141 -4.87 -17.09 -3.87
C GLU A 141 -4.05 -17.31 -5.16
N ASP A 142 -3.43 -16.26 -5.68
CA ASP A 142 -2.68 -16.31 -6.94
C ASP A 142 -1.16 -16.47 -6.74
N GLY A 143 -0.67 -16.56 -5.49
CA GLY A 143 0.75 -16.61 -5.17
C GLY A 143 1.55 -15.47 -5.84
N ASN A 144 2.53 -15.83 -6.66
CA ASN A 144 3.31 -14.89 -7.48
C ASN A 144 2.90 -14.93 -8.97
N ASP A 145 1.72 -15.48 -9.30
CA ASP A 145 1.23 -15.46 -10.67
C ASP A 145 0.89 -14.02 -11.08
N PHE A 146 1.65 -13.48 -12.03
CA PHE A 146 1.45 -12.13 -12.54
C PHE A 146 0.49 -12.07 -13.74
N GLY A 147 -0.04 -13.19 -14.22
CA GLY A 147 -0.88 -13.26 -15.42
C GLY A 147 -0.04 -13.31 -16.70
N ASP A 148 -0.43 -12.53 -17.71
CA ASP A 148 0.21 -12.55 -19.04
C ASP A 148 1.39 -11.57 -19.17
N ILE A 149 1.28 -10.41 -18.50
CA ILE A 149 2.26 -9.33 -18.59
C ILE A 149 2.90 -9.15 -17.22
N TYR A 150 4.23 -9.25 -17.18
CA TYR A 150 4.99 -8.91 -15.99
C TYR A 150 5.06 -7.38 -15.86
N ASP A 151 4.65 -6.87 -14.71
CA ASP A 151 4.74 -5.46 -14.34
C ASP A 151 5.69 -5.34 -13.15
N ASP A 152 6.78 -4.60 -13.35
CA ASP A 152 7.83 -4.39 -12.34
C ASP A 152 7.27 -3.74 -11.06
N MET A 153 6.19 -2.97 -11.19
CA MET A 153 5.53 -2.27 -10.09
C MET A 153 4.46 -3.13 -9.40
N LYS A 154 4.30 -4.40 -9.76
CA LYS A 154 3.26 -5.27 -9.18
C LYS A 154 3.61 -5.80 -7.78
N PHE A 155 4.89 -5.82 -7.41
CA PHE A 155 5.38 -6.45 -6.18
C PHE A 155 6.27 -5.51 -5.34
N PHE A 156 5.67 -4.71 -4.47
CA PHE A 156 6.39 -3.78 -3.56
C PHE A 156 6.70 -4.35 -2.17
N ILE A 157 6.47 -5.64 -1.94
CA ILE A 157 6.66 -6.27 -0.63
C ILE A 157 8.14 -6.68 -0.47
N PRO A 158 8.78 -6.47 0.70
CA PRO A 158 10.13 -6.97 0.96
C PRO A 158 10.23 -8.48 0.74
N GLN A 159 11.20 -8.94 -0.05
CA GLN A 159 11.26 -10.34 -0.46
C GLN A 159 12.26 -11.14 0.38
N VAL A 160 11.83 -12.33 0.81
CA VAL A 160 12.60 -13.22 1.70
C VAL A 160 13.64 -14.03 0.94
N LEU A 161 13.36 -14.40 -0.33
CA LEU A 161 14.29 -15.13 -1.20
C LEU A 161 14.36 -14.46 -2.57
N ILE A 162 15.54 -14.45 -3.18
CA ILE A 162 15.77 -13.86 -4.51
C ILE A 162 16.26 -14.96 -5.42
N ILE A 163 15.51 -15.25 -6.49
CA ILE A 163 15.95 -16.15 -7.55
C ILE A 163 16.45 -15.32 -8.72
N LYS A 164 17.64 -15.62 -9.20
CA LYS A 164 18.19 -14.98 -10.40
C LYS A 164 18.05 -15.90 -11.60
N LEU A 165 17.93 -15.30 -12.78
CA LEU A 165 18.06 -16.03 -14.03
C LEU A 165 19.51 -15.96 -14.49
N LYS A 166 20.11 -17.12 -14.71
CA LYS A 166 21.48 -17.25 -15.21
C LYS A 166 21.45 -17.91 -16.57
N THR A 167 22.32 -17.45 -17.47
CA THR A 167 22.52 -18.10 -18.77
C THR A 167 23.43 -19.31 -18.59
N GLU A 168 22.91 -20.48 -18.91
CA GLU A 168 23.64 -21.74 -19.01
C GLU A 168 23.45 -22.28 -20.42
N GLU A 169 24.28 -21.86 -21.38
CA GLU A 169 24.10 -22.22 -22.80
C GLU A 169 23.86 -23.74 -22.97
N PRO A 170 22.78 -24.16 -23.65
CA PRO A 170 21.90 -23.37 -24.52
C PRO A 170 20.60 -22.85 -23.86
N LYS A 171 20.49 -22.82 -22.53
CA LYS A 171 19.26 -22.48 -21.80
C LYS A 171 19.46 -21.35 -20.79
N ILE A 172 18.36 -20.81 -20.29
CA ILE A 172 18.35 -19.96 -19.10
C ILE A 172 17.85 -20.83 -17.96
N ALA A 173 18.53 -20.77 -16.82
CA ALA A 173 18.21 -21.54 -15.63
C ALA A 173 18.07 -20.62 -14.42
N PHE A 174 17.39 -21.11 -13.38
CA PHE A 174 17.31 -20.45 -12.10
C PHE A 174 18.61 -20.65 -11.31
N ASP A 175 19.03 -19.61 -10.61
CA ASP A 175 20.15 -19.60 -9.68
C ASP A 175 19.71 -18.91 -8.37
N PRO A 176 19.54 -19.64 -7.25
CA PRO A 176 19.67 -21.09 -7.11
C PRO A 176 18.53 -21.88 -7.79
N ILE A 177 18.72 -23.19 -7.98
CA ILE A 177 17.68 -24.05 -8.58
C ILE A 177 16.50 -24.26 -7.62
N LEU A 178 15.35 -24.69 -8.15
CA LEU A 178 14.10 -24.87 -7.38
C LEU A 178 14.29 -25.77 -6.15
N GLU A 179 15.00 -26.88 -6.31
CA GLU A 179 15.24 -27.84 -5.23
C GLU A 179 16.08 -27.23 -4.10
N GLU A 180 17.09 -26.43 -4.44
CA GLU A 180 17.91 -25.72 -3.46
C GLU A 180 17.09 -24.68 -2.69
N CYS A 181 16.20 -23.96 -3.39
CA CYS A 181 15.27 -23.03 -2.75
C CYS A 181 14.36 -23.74 -1.73
N TRP A 182 13.78 -24.87 -2.13
CA TRP A 182 12.94 -25.69 -1.24
C TRP A 182 13.73 -26.21 -0.03
N ASN A 183 14.93 -26.73 -0.27
CA ASN A 183 15.78 -27.26 0.79
C ASN A 183 16.19 -26.16 1.79
N LEU A 184 16.38 -24.92 1.33
CA LEU A 184 16.65 -23.77 2.21
C LEU A 184 15.47 -23.52 3.18
N ILE A 185 14.25 -23.46 2.66
CA ILE A 185 13.02 -23.29 3.47
C ILE A 185 12.86 -24.43 4.45
N LYS A 186 12.93 -25.67 3.94
CA LYS A 186 12.79 -26.88 4.74
C LYS A 186 13.81 -26.91 5.88
N ARG A 187 15.04 -26.47 5.64
CA ARG A 187 16.10 -26.36 6.65
C ARG A 187 15.77 -25.34 7.74
N CYS A 188 15.03 -24.27 7.45
CA CYS A 188 14.60 -23.30 8.45
C CYS A 188 13.73 -23.96 9.53
N PHE A 189 12.77 -24.82 9.16
CA PHE A 189 11.96 -25.58 10.14
C PHE A 189 12.85 -26.38 11.09
N TYR A 190 13.82 -27.12 10.56
CA TYR A 190 14.71 -27.93 11.39
C TYR A 190 15.63 -27.08 12.26
N LYS A 191 16.03 -25.89 11.81
CA LYS A 191 16.80 -24.97 12.67
C LYS A 191 15.97 -24.33 13.77
N ILE A 192 14.71 -23.99 13.52
CA ILE A 192 13.79 -23.52 14.56
C ILE A 192 13.60 -24.62 15.60
N ILE A 193 13.31 -25.85 15.17
CA ILE A 193 13.16 -27.00 16.06
C ILE A 193 14.42 -27.21 16.91
N GLN A 194 15.59 -27.26 16.27
CA GLN A 194 16.85 -27.43 16.97
C GLN A 194 17.14 -26.29 17.96
N SER A 195 16.74 -25.06 17.64
CA SER A 195 16.95 -23.91 18.54
C SER A 195 16.10 -23.97 19.81
N ALA A 196 15.00 -24.72 19.77
CA ALA A 196 14.12 -24.94 20.91
C ALA A 196 14.57 -26.11 21.80
N GLU A 197 15.62 -26.85 21.43
CA GLU A 197 16.15 -27.97 22.20
C GLU A 197 16.97 -27.49 23.42
N GLY A 198 16.88 -28.23 24.52
CA GLY A 198 17.75 -28.01 25.68
C GLY A 198 17.36 -26.84 26.59
N ILE A 199 16.17 -26.24 26.41
CA ILE A 199 15.69 -25.16 27.27
C ILE A 199 15.45 -25.74 28.69
N PRO A 200 16.12 -25.22 29.73
CA PRO A 200 15.97 -25.74 31.08
C PRO A 200 14.61 -25.37 31.67
N LYS A 201 14.08 -26.26 32.51
CA LYS A 201 12.90 -26.01 33.33
C LYS A 201 13.23 -25.07 34.48
N VAL A 202 12.28 -24.21 34.83
CA VAL A 202 12.43 -23.22 35.92
C VAL A 202 12.58 -23.90 37.29
N GLU A 203 11.92 -25.05 37.46
CA GLU A 203 11.96 -25.87 38.67
C GLU A 203 13.38 -26.35 38.99
N GLY A 204 14.21 -26.61 37.98
CA GLY A 204 15.61 -26.99 38.15
C GLY A 204 16.48 -25.87 38.75
N SER A 205 16.10 -24.61 38.53
CA SER A 205 16.76 -23.45 39.15
C SER A 205 16.16 -23.09 40.52
N LEU A 206 14.85 -23.24 40.69
CA LEU A 206 14.16 -22.88 41.93
C LEU A 206 14.34 -23.93 43.04
N PHE A 207 14.48 -25.21 42.69
CA PHE A 207 14.52 -26.33 43.64
C PHE A 207 15.72 -27.26 43.39
N PRO A 208 16.96 -26.82 43.66
CA PRO A 208 18.18 -27.58 43.36
C PRO A 208 18.32 -28.90 44.14
N GLY A 209 17.50 -29.14 45.17
CA GLY A 209 17.47 -30.38 45.95
C GLY A 209 16.53 -31.46 45.41
N LEU A 210 15.66 -31.16 44.43
CA LEU A 210 14.83 -32.17 43.78
C LEU A 210 15.62 -32.84 42.66
N GLN A 211 15.76 -34.17 42.73
CA GLN A 211 16.21 -35.02 41.62
C GLN A 211 15.10 -35.07 40.55
N VAL A 212 14.93 -33.99 39.78
CA VAL A 212 13.94 -33.94 38.70
C VAL A 212 14.50 -34.68 37.50
N GLU A 213 13.94 -35.85 37.19
CA GLU A 213 14.14 -36.51 35.90
C GLU A 213 13.58 -35.61 34.78
N ASN A 214 14.36 -35.39 33.72
CA ASN A 214 14.13 -34.40 32.66
C ASN A 214 14.22 -32.94 33.11
N THR A 215 15.45 -32.42 33.14
CA THR A 215 15.79 -31.02 33.46
C THR A 215 15.39 -30.01 32.38
N ASN A 216 15.08 -30.49 31.17
CA ASN A 216 14.78 -29.64 30.02
C ASN A 216 13.29 -29.74 29.64
N LEU A 217 12.76 -28.67 29.06
CA LEU A 217 11.43 -28.64 28.46
C LEU A 217 11.36 -29.64 27.30
N ARG A 218 10.17 -30.19 27.08
CA ARG A 218 9.92 -31.05 25.92
C ARG A 218 9.88 -30.17 24.67
N SER A 219 10.87 -30.37 23.81
CA SER A 219 10.92 -29.74 22.49
C SER A 219 10.23 -30.62 21.45
N VAL A 220 9.66 -29.98 20.42
CA VAL A 220 9.09 -30.66 19.26
C VAL A 220 10.21 -31.40 18.51
N LYS A 221 9.99 -32.65 18.10
CA LYS A 221 10.96 -33.42 17.29
C LYS A 221 10.62 -33.40 15.80
N GLN A 222 11.63 -33.64 14.97
CA GLN A 222 11.48 -33.61 13.51
C GLN A 222 10.56 -34.72 12.99
N GLU A 223 10.45 -35.83 13.71
CA GLU A 223 9.65 -37.00 13.34
C GLU A 223 8.17 -36.86 13.75
N GLU A 224 7.80 -35.77 14.42
CA GLU A 224 6.42 -35.55 14.84
C GLU A 224 5.50 -35.25 13.65
N SER A 225 4.29 -35.82 13.66
CA SER A 225 3.30 -35.66 12.59
C SER A 225 2.99 -34.19 12.30
N LEU A 226 2.96 -33.36 13.35
CA LEU A 226 2.70 -31.92 13.24
C LEU A 226 3.75 -31.22 12.37
N VAL A 227 5.03 -31.60 12.50
CA VAL A 227 6.12 -31.01 11.69
C VAL A 227 5.97 -31.41 10.23
N SER A 228 5.65 -32.68 9.97
CA SER A 228 5.40 -33.18 8.61
C SER A 228 4.21 -32.47 7.95
N GLU A 229 3.15 -32.21 8.70
CA GLU A 229 1.97 -31.47 8.23
C GLU A 229 2.34 -30.05 7.82
N PHE A 230 3.05 -29.30 8.68
CA PHE A 230 3.48 -27.94 8.35
C PHE A 230 4.43 -27.88 7.16
N ILE A 231 5.38 -28.82 7.06
CA ILE A 231 6.29 -28.90 5.91
C ILE A 231 5.49 -29.17 4.63
N SER A 232 4.49 -30.06 4.68
CA SER A 232 3.64 -30.39 3.53
C SER A 232 2.79 -29.20 3.07
N GLN A 233 2.14 -28.51 4.02
CA GLN A 233 1.39 -27.28 3.73
C GLN A 233 2.29 -26.19 3.11
N THR A 234 3.51 -26.03 3.64
CA THR A 234 4.47 -25.05 3.11
C THR A 234 4.93 -25.42 1.70
N LEU A 235 5.09 -26.71 1.38
CA LEU A 235 5.43 -27.18 0.03
C LEU A 235 4.33 -26.83 -0.98
N GLU A 236 3.07 -26.98 -0.61
CA GLU A 236 1.94 -26.59 -1.47
C GLU A 236 1.96 -25.09 -1.78
N ILE A 237 2.19 -24.26 -0.76
CA ILE A 237 2.30 -22.80 -0.92
C ILE A 237 3.51 -22.45 -1.78
N PHE A 238 4.65 -23.10 -1.56
CA PHE A 238 5.86 -22.91 -2.36
C PHE A 238 5.62 -23.20 -3.85
N ASN A 239 4.96 -24.32 -4.16
CA ASN A 239 4.63 -24.69 -5.53
C ASN A 239 3.68 -23.69 -6.20
N LYS A 240 2.67 -23.18 -5.49
CA LYS A 240 1.78 -22.12 -6.00
C LYS A 240 2.54 -20.83 -6.30
N ASN A 241 3.48 -20.45 -5.43
CA ASN A 241 4.30 -19.25 -5.61
C ASN A 241 5.37 -19.38 -6.71
N PHE A 242 5.72 -20.61 -7.13
CA PHE A 242 6.71 -20.82 -8.17
C PHE A 242 6.17 -20.67 -9.61
N VAL A 243 4.85 -20.58 -9.78
CA VAL A 243 4.22 -20.32 -11.08
C VAL A 243 4.71 -19.00 -11.69
N GLY A 244 4.86 -17.95 -10.88
CA GLY A 244 5.43 -16.66 -11.29
C GLY A 244 6.83 -16.78 -11.88
N PRO A 245 7.83 -17.28 -11.11
CA PRO A 245 9.16 -17.62 -11.60
C PRO A 245 9.18 -18.38 -12.93
N GLN A 246 8.36 -19.42 -13.05
CA GLN A 246 8.28 -20.19 -14.30
C GLN A 246 7.71 -19.38 -15.48
N LYS A 247 6.67 -18.58 -15.25
CA LYS A 247 6.14 -17.67 -16.28
C LYS A 247 7.17 -16.61 -16.68
N TYR A 248 7.96 -16.12 -15.72
CA TYR A 248 9.00 -15.16 -16.01
C TYR A 248 10.14 -15.73 -16.84
N LEU A 249 10.56 -16.97 -16.56
CA LEU A 249 11.49 -17.70 -17.42
C LEU A 249 10.95 -17.79 -18.87
N ASN A 250 9.63 -17.96 -19.04
CA ASN A 250 9.01 -18.01 -20.37
C ASN A 250 9.11 -16.67 -21.13
N VAL A 251 9.17 -15.52 -20.46
CA VAL A 251 9.39 -14.20 -21.10
C VAL A 251 10.68 -14.20 -21.91
N TYR A 252 11.68 -14.96 -21.47
CA TYR A 252 12.98 -15.05 -22.12
C TYR A 252 13.05 -16.08 -23.26
N LYS A 253 12.00 -16.89 -23.49
CA LYS A 253 11.98 -17.87 -24.60
C LYS A 253 12.19 -17.23 -25.98
N LYS A 254 11.78 -15.96 -26.16
CA LYS A 254 12.01 -15.22 -27.41
C LYS A 254 13.49 -15.04 -27.75
N TYR A 255 14.37 -15.18 -26.77
CA TYR A 255 15.82 -15.07 -26.91
C TYR A 255 16.52 -16.41 -27.14
N ASN A 256 15.79 -17.52 -27.24
CA ASN A 256 16.38 -18.87 -27.34
C ASN A 256 17.28 -19.03 -28.58
N ASP A 257 16.97 -18.34 -29.68
CA ASP A 257 17.78 -18.31 -30.92
C ASP A 257 19.20 -17.76 -30.69
N LEU A 258 19.40 -16.92 -29.66
CA LEU A 258 20.71 -16.38 -29.28
C LEU A 258 21.53 -17.39 -28.48
N LEU A 259 20.87 -18.30 -27.77
CA LEU A 259 21.50 -19.27 -26.86
C LEU A 259 21.80 -20.61 -27.54
N ASN A 260 21.02 -20.97 -28.57
CA ASN A 260 21.09 -22.28 -29.22
C ASN A 260 22.01 -22.32 -30.46
N LYS A 261 22.94 -21.36 -30.59
CA LYS A 261 23.87 -21.20 -31.74
C LYS A 261 23.21 -20.99 -33.11
N LYS A 262 21.88 -20.96 -33.19
CA LYS A 262 21.14 -20.73 -34.45
C LYS A 262 21.40 -19.35 -35.02
N ALA A 263 21.51 -18.32 -34.18
CA ALA A 263 21.91 -16.99 -34.63
C ALA A 263 23.26 -17.00 -35.38
N GLN A 264 24.25 -17.76 -34.88
CA GLN A 264 25.54 -17.91 -35.55
C GLN A 264 25.42 -18.69 -36.86
N GLN A 265 24.60 -19.74 -36.89
CA GLN A 265 24.33 -20.52 -38.11
C GLN A 265 23.62 -19.68 -39.18
N ASP A 266 22.64 -18.87 -38.79
CA ASP A 266 21.90 -17.99 -39.69
C ASP A 266 22.81 -16.89 -40.27
N VAL A 267 23.70 -16.30 -39.44
CA VAL A 267 24.72 -15.35 -39.92
C VAL A 267 25.68 -16.03 -40.89
N ASN A 268 26.18 -17.23 -40.55
CA ASN A 268 27.09 -17.96 -41.44
C ASN A 268 26.42 -18.37 -42.76
N THR A 269 25.11 -18.63 -42.75
CA THR A 269 24.33 -18.95 -43.96
C THR A 269 24.13 -17.70 -44.81
N PHE A 270 23.73 -16.59 -44.20
CA PHE A 270 23.59 -15.30 -44.88
C PHE A 270 24.90 -14.83 -45.53
N LEU A 271 26.04 -15.00 -44.84
CA LEU A 271 27.35 -14.62 -45.40
C LEU A 271 27.81 -15.48 -46.59
N ARG A 272 27.19 -16.65 -46.82
CA ARG A 272 27.50 -17.54 -47.95
C ARG A 272 26.66 -17.25 -49.19
N GLU A 273 25.54 -16.56 -49.04
CA GLU A 273 24.61 -16.23 -50.12
C GLU A 273 24.92 -14.83 -50.68
N GLU A 274 24.65 -14.60 -51.97
CA GLU A 274 24.74 -13.26 -52.56
C GLU A 274 23.50 -12.44 -52.17
N HIS A 275 23.73 -11.26 -51.60
CA HIS A 275 22.66 -10.40 -51.07
C HIS A 275 22.76 -8.97 -51.58
N SER A 276 21.61 -8.33 -51.80
CA SER A 276 21.55 -6.91 -52.15
C SER A 276 21.90 -6.02 -50.95
N LEU A 277 22.41 -4.81 -51.20
CA LEU A 277 22.73 -3.84 -50.13
C LEU A 277 21.51 -3.52 -49.23
N GLN A 278 20.29 -3.60 -49.76
CA GLN A 278 19.06 -3.44 -49.00
C GLN A 278 18.85 -4.56 -47.97
N ALA A 279 19.33 -5.77 -48.23
CA ALA A 279 19.25 -6.89 -47.28
C ALA A 279 20.07 -6.62 -46.00
N PHE A 280 21.17 -5.87 -46.09
CA PHE A 280 21.99 -5.46 -44.95
C PHE A 280 21.36 -4.35 -44.10
N THR A 281 20.38 -3.62 -44.64
CA THR A 281 19.66 -2.56 -43.92
C THR A 281 18.45 -3.05 -43.13
N LYS A 282 17.99 -4.28 -43.38
CA LYS A 282 16.98 -4.90 -42.51
C LYS A 282 17.62 -5.09 -41.14
N PRO A 283 16.96 -4.69 -40.03
CA PRO A 283 17.50 -4.88 -38.70
C PRO A 283 17.72 -6.38 -38.49
N SER A 284 18.96 -6.82 -38.65
CA SER A 284 19.42 -8.14 -38.26
C SER A 284 19.16 -8.29 -36.77
N ARG A 285 18.98 -9.52 -36.28
CA ARG A 285 18.66 -9.90 -34.88
C ARG A 285 19.63 -9.35 -33.80
N TRP A 286 20.55 -8.46 -34.14
CA TRP A 286 21.58 -7.86 -33.29
C TRP A 286 21.09 -6.93 -32.17
N PRO A 287 19.99 -6.15 -32.29
CA PRO A 287 19.44 -5.36 -31.16
C PRO A 287 19.03 -6.23 -29.97
N ILE A 288 18.83 -7.53 -30.20
CA ILE A 288 18.26 -8.46 -29.24
C ILE A 288 19.33 -8.96 -28.23
N GLN A 289 20.61 -9.05 -28.64
CA GLN A 289 21.70 -9.52 -27.77
C GLN A 289 22.02 -8.50 -26.65
N PHE A 290 22.11 -7.21 -26.99
CA PHE A 290 22.32 -6.15 -26.00
C PHE A 290 21.16 -6.02 -25.01
N ASP A 291 19.92 -6.21 -25.49
CA ASP A 291 18.70 -6.20 -24.65
C ASP A 291 18.68 -7.38 -23.66
N LEU A 292 19.15 -8.57 -24.06
CA LEU A 292 19.21 -9.74 -23.18
C LEU A 292 20.27 -9.58 -22.06
N THR A 293 21.48 -9.14 -22.40
CA THR A 293 22.56 -8.95 -21.41
C THR A 293 22.24 -7.83 -20.43
N ALA A 294 21.58 -6.76 -20.90
CA ALA A 294 21.09 -5.69 -20.03
C ALA A 294 19.95 -6.17 -19.11
N LYS A 295 18.98 -6.96 -19.61
CA LYS A 295 17.85 -7.46 -18.81
C LYS A 295 18.24 -8.51 -17.76
N LEU A 296 19.13 -9.44 -18.10
CA LEU A 296 19.58 -10.48 -17.17
C LEU A 296 20.44 -9.93 -16.02
N ASN A 297 21.16 -8.82 -16.23
CA ASN A 297 21.94 -8.16 -15.19
C ASN A 297 21.08 -7.26 -14.27
N VAL A 298 19.83 -6.98 -14.65
CA VAL A 298 18.95 -6.04 -13.92
C VAL A 298 17.82 -6.75 -13.19
N VAL A 299 17.36 -7.93 -13.62
CA VAL A 299 16.15 -8.55 -13.05
C VAL A 299 16.43 -9.90 -12.37
N GLY A 300 16.67 -9.85 -11.07
CA GLY A 300 16.40 -10.98 -10.19
C GLY A 300 14.91 -11.04 -9.94
N GLN A 301 14.28 -12.21 -10.11
CA GLN A 301 12.89 -12.39 -9.75
C GLN A 301 12.79 -12.96 -8.33
N HIS A 302 12.06 -12.26 -7.50
CA HIS A 302 12.09 -12.48 -6.07
C HIS A 302 11.04 -13.52 -5.65
N LEU A 303 11.47 -14.60 -5.01
CA LEU A 303 10.59 -15.57 -4.37
C LEU A 303 10.26 -15.08 -2.96
N THR A 304 9.02 -14.68 -2.73
CA THR A 304 8.50 -14.47 -1.39
C THR A 304 8.18 -15.81 -0.74
N LEU A 305 8.78 -16.04 0.42
CA LEU A 305 8.36 -17.05 1.39
C LEU A 305 7.82 -16.29 2.57
N GLU A 306 6.51 -16.09 2.62
CA GLU A 306 5.89 -15.41 3.75
C GLU A 306 5.76 -16.36 4.93
N ASN A 307 6.14 -15.86 6.11
CA ASN A 307 5.80 -16.45 7.40
C ASN A 307 4.27 -16.47 7.55
N ALA A 308 3.74 -17.56 8.11
CA ALA A 308 2.30 -17.76 8.33
C ALA A 308 1.63 -16.68 9.22
N ASP A 309 2.41 -15.81 9.89
CA ASP A 309 1.90 -14.89 10.94
C ASP A 309 1.98 -13.39 10.59
N THR A 310 2.32 -13.01 9.35
CA THR A 310 2.37 -11.58 8.98
C THR A 310 1.41 -11.25 7.83
N PRO A 311 0.31 -10.52 8.08
CA PRO A 311 -0.58 -10.06 7.02
C PRO A 311 0.08 -9.01 6.12
N LYS A 312 -0.17 -9.11 4.81
CA LYS A 312 0.39 -8.26 3.73
C LYS A 312 0.19 -6.74 3.86
N CYS A 313 -0.62 -6.28 4.81
CA CYS A 313 -1.13 -4.90 4.84
C CYS A 313 -0.48 -3.99 5.90
N LEU A 314 0.44 -4.48 6.74
CA LEU A 314 0.88 -3.72 7.93
C LEU A 314 2.25 -3.03 7.85
N ASN A 315 2.94 -3.07 6.70
CA ASN A 315 4.19 -2.31 6.53
C ASN A 315 3.99 -1.05 5.67
N SER A 316 3.09 -0.18 6.12
CA SER A 316 3.32 1.26 6.03
C SER A 316 3.29 1.82 7.43
N LYS A 317 4.45 1.78 8.12
CA LYS A 317 4.68 2.76 9.18
C LYS A 317 4.60 4.12 8.50
N ALA A 318 3.50 4.80 8.77
CA ALA A 318 3.26 6.17 8.43
C ALA A 318 4.49 7.01 8.79
N MET A 319 5.01 7.70 7.79
CA MET A 319 5.72 8.95 7.94
C MET A 319 5.26 9.87 6.83
#